data_AF-A0A2N9NI91-F1
#
_entry.id   AF-A0A2N9NI91-F1
#
_cell.length_a   1.000
_cell.length_b   1.000
_cell.length_c   1.000
_cell.angle_alpha   90.00
_cell.angle_beta   90.00
_cell.angle_gamma   90.00
#
_symmetry.space_group_name_H-M   'P 1'
#
loop_
_entity.id
_entity.type
_entity.pdbx_description
1 polymer ?
#
loop_
_entity_poly.entity_id
_entity_poly.type
_entity_poly.pdbx_seq_one_letter_code
_entity_poly.pdbx_strand_id
1 'polypeptide(L)'
;MSNETKVAQLVLAHHAFVKALAFKLAPWPGLVDDISQQVFLEFLAKQEKWNLDQDLRPLLATMTRLVAARWWDGSTVSPLAAKAARSLRATSPALQKCPNRADPTP
;
A
#
# COMPACT_ATOMS: atom_id res chain seq x y z
N MET A 1 17.51 25.03 -0.78
CA MET A 1 16.20 24.49 -0.37
C MET A 1 16.43 23.41 0.67
N SER A 2 15.70 23.44 1.79
CA SER A 2 15.85 22.42 2.83
C SER A 2 15.37 21.07 2.29
N ASN A 3 16.06 19.98 2.68
CA ASN A 3 15.73 18.62 2.22
C ASN A 3 14.26 18.27 2.54
N GLU A 4 13.78 18.69 3.70
CA GLU A 4 12.39 18.56 4.14
C GLU A 4 11.38 19.17 3.15
N THR A 5 11.68 20.33 2.56
CA THR A 5 10.81 20.98 1.57
C THR A 5 10.77 20.19 0.26
N LYS A 6 11.91 19.63 -0.17
CA LYS A 6 12.00 18.76 -1.36
C LYS A 6 11.18 17.49 -1.15
N VAL A 7 11.30 16.88 0.01
CA VAL A 7 10.58 15.65 0.38
C VAL A 7 9.06 15.90 0.44
N ALA A 8 8.62 17.00 1.03
CA ALA A 8 7.20 17.37 1.05
C ALA A 8 6.61 17.52 -0.36
N GLN A 9 7.34 18.15 -1.29
CA GLN A 9 6.90 18.26 -2.69
C GLN A 9 6.81 16.89 -3.37
N LEU A 10 7.75 15.98 -3.09
CA LEU A 10 7.72 14.62 -3.62
C LEU A 10 6.51 13.83 -3.11
N VAL A 11 6.17 13.96 -1.82
CA VAL A 11 4.96 13.36 -1.24
C VAL A 11 3.72 13.84 -1.98
N LEU A 12 3.57 15.16 -2.16
CA LEU A 12 2.43 15.74 -2.87
C LEU A 12 2.36 15.27 -4.34
N ALA A 13 3.49 15.24 -5.04
CA ALA A 13 3.57 14.80 -6.43
C ALA A 13 3.20 13.32 -6.63
N HIS A 14 3.47 12.47 -5.64
CA HIS A 14 3.22 11.02 -5.73
C HIS A 14 1.97 10.56 -4.98
N HIS A 15 1.26 11.47 -4.30
CA HIS A 15 0.07 11.14 -3.50
C HIS A 15 -0.98 10.37 -4.31
N ALA A 16 -1.35 10.86 -5.50
CA ALA A 16 -2.34 10.21 -6.35
C ALA A 16 -1.88 8.82 -6.83
N PHE A 17 -0.59 8.66 -7.12
CA PHE A 17 -0.01 7.38 -7.53
C PHE A 17 -0.09 6.34 -6.41
N VAL A 18 0.34 6.70 -5.21
CA VAL A 18 0.28 5.82 -4.04
C VAL A 18 -1.18 5.48 -3.70
N LYS A 19 -2.09 6.45 -3.73
CA LYS A 19 -3.52 6.22 -3.48
C LYS A 19 -4.14 5.27 -4.52
N ALA A 20 -3.80 5.41 -5.80
CA ALA A 20 -4.27 4.51 -6.86
C ALA A 20 -3.74 3.07 -6.69
N LEU A 21 -2.50 2.91 -6.24
CA LEU A 21 -1.94 1.59 -5.93
C LEU A 21 -2.57 1.00 -4.67
N ALA A 22 -2.73 1.79 -3.61
CA ALA A 22 -3.39 1.38 -2.38
C ALA A 22 -4.83 0.93 -2.66
N PHE A 23 -5.58 1.64 -3.51
CA PHE A 23 -6.92 1.24 -3.95
C PHE A 23 -6.97 -0.16 -4.57
N LYS A 24 -5.95 -0.52 -5.37
CA LYS A 24 -5.86 -1.85 -6.00
C LYS A 24 -5.42 -2.96 -5.04
N LEU A 25 -4.67 -2.62 -4.00
CA LEU A 25 -4.01 -3.57 -3.11
C LEU A 25 -4.69 -3.71 -1.74
N ALA A 26 -5.52 -2.74 -1.35
CA ALA A 26 -6.20 -2.73 -0.08
C ALA A 26 -7.20 -3.89 0.01
N PRO A 27 -7.31 -4.56 1.18
CA PRO A 27 -8.32 -5.59 1.38
C PRO A 27 -9.75 -5.03 1.42
N TRP A 28 -9.89 -3.77 1.83
CA TRP A 28 -11.17 -3.06 1.90
C TRP A 28 -10.97 -1.62 1.44
N PRO A 29 -11.96 -1.01 0.76
CA PRO A 29 -11.84 0.36 0.25
C PRO A 29 -11.64 1.40 1.36
N GLY A 30 -12.09 1.11 2.59
CA GLY A 30 -11.90 2.00 3.75
C GLY A 30 -10.46 2.13 4.24
N LEU A 31 -9.54 1.23 3.86
CA LEU A 31 -8.14 1.28 4.29
C LEU A 31 -7.20 1.99 3.31
N VAL A 32 -7.73 2.47 2.18
CA VAL A 32 -6.90 3.06 1.12
C VAL A 32 -6.15 4.30 1.64
N ASP A 33 -6.85 5.15 2.38
CA ASP A 33 -6.24 6.34 2.96
C ASP A 33 -5.21 5.96 4.05
N ASP A 34 -5.53 5.03 4.94
CA ASP A 34 -4.61 4.54 5.98
C ASP A 34 -3.32 3.93 5.40
N ILE A 35 -3.46 3.09 4.36
CA ILE A 35 -2.31 2.50 3.65
C ILE A 35 -1.47 3.60 3.01
N SER A 36 -2.10 4.56 2.33
CA SER A 36 -1.38 5.65 1.65
C SER A 36 -0.63 6.53 2.64
N GLN A 37 -1.24 6.87 3.77
CA GLN A 37 -0.61 7.65 4.83
C GLN A 37 0.58 6.90 5.44
N GLN A 38 0.39 5.62 5.77
CA GLN A 38 1.45 4.78 6.34
C GLN A 38 2.67 4.66 5.41
N VAL A 39 2.45 4.54 4.09
CA VAL A 39 3.54 4.56 3.10
C VAL A 39 4.37 5.84 3.21
N PHE A 40 3.72 7.00 3.26
CA PHE A 40 4.42 8.27 3.34
C PHE A 40 5.10 8.48 4.68
N LEU A 41 4.49 8.08 5.80
CA LEU A 41 5.14 8.13 7.11
C LEU A 41 6.42 7.30 7.13
N GLU A 42 6.38 6.07 6.59
CA GLU A 42 7.58 5.23 6.50
C GLU A 42 8.63 5.75 5.53
N PHE A 43 8.19 6.41 4.46
CA PHE A 43 9.08 7.05 3.50
C PHE A 43 9.83 8.22 4.15
N LEU A 44 9.11 9.11 4.84
CA LEU A 44 9.66 10.24 5.59
C LEU A 44 10.62 9.79 6.70
N ALA A 45 10.23 8.76 7.47
CA ALA A 45 11.06 8.21 8.55
C ALA A 45 12.42 7.65 8.06
N LYS A 46 12.54 7.35 6.76
CA LYS A 46 13.74 6.78 6.13
C LYS A 46 14.29 7.68 5.03
N GLN A 47 13.89 8.96 4.97
CA GLN A 47 14.21 9.86 3.86
C GLN A 47 15.71 9.96 3.55
N GLU A 48 16.57 9.92 4.58
CA GLU A 48 18.02 9.99 4.43
C GLU A 48 18.63 8.77 3.73
N LYS A 49 17.92 7.64 3.69
CA LYS A 49 18.36 6.40 3.04
C LYS A 49 18.00 6.36 1.55
N TRP A 50 17.14 7.26 1.09
CA TRP A 50 16.62 7.24 -0.27
C TRP A 50 17.38 8.22 -1.15
N ASN A 51 17.67 7.79 -2.38
CA ASN A 51 18.15 8.70 -3.40
C ASN A 51 16.96 9.46 -4.02
N LEU A 52 16.80 10.73 -3.63
CA LEU A 52 15.69 11.58 -4.08
C LEU A 52 15.86 12.15 -5.49
N ASP A 53 17.00 11.92 -6.13
CA ASP A 53 17.27 12.38 -7.51
C ASP A 53 16.89 11.32 -8.56
N GLN A 54 16.51 10.13 -8.13
CA GLN A 54 16.02 9.05 -8.98
C GLN A 54 14.49 8.98 -9.01
N ASP A 55 13.94 8.24 -9.98
CA ASP A 55 12.51 7.95 -10.02
C ASP A 55 12.08 7.18 -8.77
N LEU A 56 11.17 7.79 -8.00
CA LEU A 56 10.66 7.23 -6.75
C LEU A 56 9.47 6.28 -6.96
N ARG A 57 8.87 6.23 -8.15
CA ARG A 57 7.70 5.38 -8.41
C ARG A 57 7.94 3.90 -8.11
N PRO A 58 9.07 3.28 -8.48
CA PRO A 58 9.32 1.87 -8.16
C PRO A 58 9.47 1.63 -6.65
N LEU A 59 10.13 2.55 -5.94
CA LEU A 59 10.29 2.51 -4.49
C LEU A 59 8.93 2.60 -3.80
N LEU A 60 8.14 3.62 -4.13
CA LEU A 60 6.81 3.84 -3.57
C LEU A 60 5.85 2.70 -3.88
N ALA A 61 5.92 2.12 -5.09
CA ALA A 61 5.13 0.93 -5.43
C ALA A 61 5.50 -0.27 -4.54
N THR A 62 6.79 -0.49 -4.30
CA THR A 62 7.27 -1.57 -3.42
C THR A 62 6.81 -1.33 -1.98
N MET A 63 6.98 -0.13 -1.45
CA MET A 63 6.51 0.23 -0.11
C MET A 63 4.99 0.04 0.02
N THR A 64 4.22 0.46 -0.98
CA THR A 64 2.75 0.31 -0.97
C THR A 64 2.33 -1.16 -0.92
N ARG A 65 2.99 -2.04 -1.69
CA ARG A 65 2.75 -3.49 -1.64
C ARG A 65 3.05 -4.06 -0.27
N LEU A 66 4.19 -3.70 0.33
CA LEU A 66 4.58 -4.18 1.66
C LEU A 66 3.62 -3.70 2.76
N VAL A 67 3.23 -2.43 2.73
CA VAL A 67 2.25 -1.88 3.68
C VAL A 67 0.92 -2.60 3.53
N ALA A 68 0.38 -2.69 2.31
CA ALA A 68 -0.89 -3.36 2.04
C ALA A 68 -0.88 -4.84 2.46
N ALA A 69 0.22 -5.57 2.19
CA ALA A 69 0.37 -6.96 2.60
C ALA A 69 0.25 -7.15 4.13
N ARG A 70 0.83 -6.25 4.94
CA ARG A 70 0.70 -6.32 6.40
C ARG A 70 -0.75 -6.15 6.88
N TRP A 71 -1.56 -5.38 6.15
CA TRP A 71 -3.00 -5.27 6.42
C TRP A 71 -3.77 -6.54 6.07
N TRP A 72 -3.33 -7.29 5.05
CA TRP A 72 -3.91 -8.60 4.70
C TRP A 72 -3.67 -9.67 5.77
N ASP A 73 -2.45 -9.70 6.31
CA ASP A 73 -2.02 -10.66 7.33
C ASP A 73 -2.58 -10.35 8.73
N GLY A 74 -3.07 -9.11 8.94
CA GLY A 74 -3.72 -8.70 10.19
C GLY A 74 -2.80 -8.65 11.41
N SER A 75 -1.48 -8.67 11.21
CA SER A 75 -0.53 -9.01 12.28
C SER A 75 0.09 -7.81 13.01
N THR A 76 -0.20 -6.56 12.65
CA THR A 76 0.46 -5.42 13.31
C THR A 76 -0.45 -4.21 13.47
N VAL A 77 -1.50 -4.34 14.29
CA VAL A 77 -1.82 -3.50 15.48
C VAL A 77 -3.30 -3.70 15.85
N SER A 78 -3.54 -4.15 17.08
CA SER A 78 -4.84 -4.47 17.72
C SER A 78 -5.51 -5.81 17.35
N PRO A 79 -5.66 -6.76 18.31
CA PRO A 79 -6.40 -8.02 18.11
C PRO A 79 -7.89 -7.84 17.79
N LEU A 80 -8.45 -6.64 17.95
CA LEU A 80 -9.84 -6.33 17.62
C LEU A 80 -10.10 -6.23 16.11
N ALA A 81 -9.14 -5.67 15.35
CA ALA A 81 -9.26 -5.51 13.89
C ALA A 81 -9.10 -6.84 13.14
N ALA A 82 -8.19 -7.71 13.61
CA ALA A 82 -7.98 -9.04 13.05
C ALA A 82 -9.21 -9.95 13.19
N LYS A 83 -9.99 -9.78 14.26
CA LYS A 83 -11.22 -10.57 14.50
C LYS A 83 -12.38 -10.11 13.60
N ALA A 84 -12.52 -8.80 13.35
CA ALA A 84 -13.51 -8.27 12.41
C ALA A 84 -13.21 -8.71 10.96
N ALA A 85 -11.94 -8.66 10.55
CA ALA A 85 -11.48 -9.07 9.22
C ALA A 85 -11.64 -10.58 8.95
N ARG A 86 -11.60 -11.43 9.98
CA ARG A 86 -11.88 -12.87 9.86
C ARG A 86 -13.38 -13.15 9.81
N SER A 87 -14.19 -12.42 10.59
CA SER A 87 -15.64 -12.62 10.63
C SER A 87 -16.33 -12.25 9.31
N LEU A 88 -15.84 -11.23 8.61
CA LEU A 88 -16.34 -10.85 7.28
C LEU A 88 -15.90 -11.84 6.17
N ARG A 89 -14.77 -12.52 6.34
CA ARG A 89 -14.32 -13.58 5.40
C ARG A 89 -15.16 -14.85 5.49
N ALA A 90 -15.78 -15.12 6.65
CA ALA A 90 -16.67 -16.27 6.82
C ALA A 90 -18.06 -16.08 6.20
N THR A 91 -18.42 -14.85 5.79
CA THR A 91 -19.78 -14.49 5.32
C THR A 91 -19.87 -14.14 3.83
N SER A 92 -18.79 -14.26 3.05
CA SER A 92 -18.84 -13.98 1.59
C SER A 92 -18.00 -14.98 0.79
N PRO A 93 -18.61 -16.05 0.25
CA PRO A 93 -17.91 -17.02 -0.60
C PRO A 93 -17.65 -16.53 -2.04
N ALA A 94 -17.92 -15.27 -2.37
CA ALA A 94 -18.06 -14.82 -3.76
C ALA A 94 -16.83 -14.14 -4.40
N LEU A 95 -15.68 -13.98 -3.72
CA LEU A 95 -14.51 -13.29 -4.30
C LEU A 95 -13.22 -14.11 -4.28
N GLN A 96 -13.32 -15.44 -4.26
CA GLN A 96 -12.18 -16.33 -4.46
C GLN A 96 -12.18 -16.93 -5.87
N LYS A 97 -12.03 -16.07 -6.88
CA LYS A 97 -11.60 -16.51 -8.21
C LYS A 97 -10.96 -15.35 -8.98
N CYS A 98 -9.64 -15.20 -8.83
CA CYS A 98 -8.84 -14.65 -9.92
C CYS A 98 -8.50 -15.83 -10.84
N PRO A 99 -9.11 -15.97 -12.04
CA PRO A 99 -8.75 -17.03 -12.95
C PRO A 99 -7.39 -16.73 -13.60
N ASN A 100 -6.46 -17.64 -13.32
CA ASN A 100 -5.24 -18.05 -14.01
C ASN A 100 -4.78 -17.29 -15.27
N ARG A 101 -3.51 -16.88 -15.20
CA ARG A 101 -2.46 -16.92 -16.24
C ARG A 101 -2.88 -17.67 -17.51
N ALA A 102 -3.10 -16.94 -18.60
CA ALA A 102 -3.22 -17.51 -19.94
C ALA A 102 -1.81 -17.82 -20.47
N ASP A 103 -1.52 -19.10 -20.72
CA ASP A 103 -0.43 -19.51 -21.61
C ASP A 103 -0.92 -19.35 -23.06
N PRO A 104 -0.15 -18.71 -23.96
CA PRO A 104 -0.44 -18.77 -25.38
C PRO A 104 0.37 -19.89 -26.04
N THR A 105 -0.33 -20.84 -26.66
CA THR A 105 0.23 -21.74 -27.68
C THR A 105 -0.73 -21.81 -28.86
N PRO A 106 -0.25 -21.70 -30.10
CA PRO A 106 -0.78 -22.46 -31.22
C PRO A 106 0.03 -23.75 -31.44
#